data_AF-A0A257UVG1-F1
#
_entry.id   AF-A0A257UVG1-F1
#
_cell.length_a   1.000
_cell.length_b   1.000
_cell.length_c   1.000
_cell.angle_alpha   90.00
_cell.angle_beta   90.00
_cell.angle_gamma   90.00
#
_symmetry.space_group_name_H-M   'P 1'
#
loop_
_entity.id
_entity.type
_entity.pdbx_description
1 polymer ?
#
loop_
_entity_poly.entity_id
_entity_poly.type
_entity_poly.pdbx_seq_one_letter_code
_entity_poly.pdbx_strand_id
1 'polypeptide(L)'
;MSGSLRTRQNSLEEAGLALVFMIILVGGLLFFGWFKAHALISLLVLAILHAELWPASLWTHSVDQARQAMATAHPTTVTLHQIVLACAFVGRVYRIPVVLFLAGLAALTIWKAPGERFARPLDFEGLMKLQVQNFPSIAAFLDRRHSLVRPGTETVRPADFALHLGEWIGLYALDAEGRYDPIAAHGALVAQLGPVWRGLDAATPQVRAMVAVFGLHAARERDEARALLGVLSTSLAPLTPTEAAQQDKNADPLARTGPETPLILPPDALAAVDAVLHRPEIVHPALAEMATYAFTSTALMGLLMHARARAGVLAPGQFAFLKLVDRPLWYALHSLGFPLTISDYGPQPNARIEALGSRAHWEAERAVRQRLPRPRMEMAMEAINQRLRDATNRGRPIKEIR
;
A
#
# COMPACT_ATOMS: atom_id res chain seq x y z
N MET A 1 -42.66 -30.50 17.73
CA MET A 1 -41.57 -30.17 18.68
C MET A 1 -41.38 -31.18 19.84
N SER A 2 -42.24 -32.18 20.03
CA SER A 2 -42.10 -33.16 21.14
C SER A 2 -41.10 -34.31 20.86
N GLY A 3 -40.95 -34.75 19.61
CA GLY A 3 -40.09 -35.89 19.25
C GLY A 3 -38.58 -35.63 19.32
N SER A 4 -38.13 -34.40 19.00
CA SER A 4 -36.70 -34.05 19.02
C SER A 4 -36.15 -33.81 20.42
N LEU A 5 -36.99 -33.39 21.37
CA LEU A 5 -36.61 -33.22 22.77
C LEU A 5 -36.47 -34.57 23.47
N ARG A 6 -37.39 -35.54 23.21
CA ARG A 6 -37.28 -36.91 23.73
C ARG A 6 -36.05 -37.66 23.20
N THR A 7 -35.71 -37.50 21.92
CA THR A 7 -34.51 -38.14 21.34
C THR A 7 -33.20 -37.55 21.89
N ARG A 8 -33.14 -36.24 22.15
CA ARG A 8 -31.98 -35.60 22.79
C ARG A 8 -31.86 -35.94 24.28
N GLN A 9 -32.98 -36.11 24.97
CA GLN A 9 -32.98 -36.53 26.37
C GLN A 9 -32.51 -37.98 26.51
N ASN A 10 -33.01 -38.89 25.68
CA ASN A 10 -32.56 -40.28 25.65
C ASN A 10 -31.07 -40.40 25.28
N SER A 11 -30.54 -39.58 24.36
CA SER A 11 -29.11 -39.65 23.99
C SER A 11 -28.18 -39.11 25.08
N LEU A 12 -28.61 -38.13 25.88
CA LEU A 12 -27.87 -37.66 27.05
C LEU A 12 -27.91 -38.69 28.19
N GLU A 13 -29.04 -39.38 28.37
CA GLU A 13 -29.17 -40.48 29.34
C GLU A 13 -28.31 -41.69 28.93
N GLU A 14 -28.30 -42.06 27.64
CA GLU A 14 -27.42 -43.11 27.10
C GLU A 14 -25.93 -42.75 27.22
N ALA A 15 -25.55 -41.51 26.91
CA ALA A 15 -24.17 -41.03 27.07
C ALA A 15 -23.74 -40.99 28.55
N GLY A 16 -24.65 -40.57 29.44
CA GLY A 16 -24.42 -40.61 30.89
C GLY A 16 -24.26 -42.02 31.42
N LEU A 17 -25.10 -42.96 30.97
CA LEU A 17 -25.02 -44.37 31.36
C LEU A 17 -23.74 -45.03 30.83
N ALA A 18 -23.35 -44.73 29.58
CA ALA A 18 -22.10 -45.19 29.00
C ALA A 18 -20.87 -44.66 29.74
N LEU A 19 -20.89 -43.39 30.17
CA LEU A 19 -19.82 -42.80 30.98
C LEU A 19 -19.72 -43.48 32.35
N VAL A 20 -20.85 -43.72 33.03
CA VAL A 20 -20.87 -44.42 34.32
C VAL A 20 -20.34 -45.84 34.16
N PHE A 21 -20.76 -46.56 33.12
CA PHE A 21 -20.27 -47.91 32.83
C PHE A 21 -18.76 -47.91 32.56
N MET A 22 -18.26 -46.93 31.80
CA MET A 22 -16.83 -46.76 31.53
C MET A 22 -16.05 -46.49 32.82
N ILE A 23 -16.55 -45.61 33.71
CA ILE A 23 -15.92 -45.33 35.00
C ILE A 23 -15.87 -46.58 35.87
N ILE A 24 -16.95 -47.36 35.94
CA ILE A 24 -17.00 -48.61 36.69
C ILE A 24 -16.04 -49.64 36.09
N LEU A 25 -16.01 -49.77 34.76
CA LEU A 25 -15.11 -50.69 34.06
C LEU A 25 -13.65 -50.34 34.31
N VAL A 26 -13.29 -49.07 34.10
CA VAL A 26 -11.92 -48.57 34.32
C VAL A 26 -11.54 -48.66 35.80
N GLY A 27 -12.42 -48.24 36.70
CA GLY A 27 -12.21 -48.35 38.15
C GLY A 27 -12.03 -49.80 38.59
N GLY A 28 -12.84 -50.71 38.05
CA GLY A 28 -12.73 -52.15 38.29
C GLY A 28 -11.42 -52.75 37.76
N LEU A 29 -11.00 -52.37 36.55
CA LEU A 29 -9.72 -52.79 35.97
C LEU A 29 -8.53 -52.27 36.79
N LEU A 30 -8.57 -51.01 37.21
CA LEU A 30 -7.55 -50.40 38.06
C LEU A 30 -7.50 -51.06 39.45
N PHE A 31 -8.66 -51.35 40.05
CA PHE A 31 -8.75 -52.05 41.33
C PHE A 31 -8.23 -53.49 41.23
N PHE A 32 -8.58 -54.21 40.16
CA PHE A 32 -8.10 -55.57 39.93
C PHE A 32 -6.59 -55.59 39.65
N GLY A 33 -6.11 -54.65 38.84
CA GLY A 33 -4.69 -54.45 38.58
C GLY A 33 -3.91 -54.13 39.86
N TRP A 34 -4.46 -53.25 40.71
CA TRP A 34 -3.94 -52.98 42.04
C TRP A 34 -3.91 -54.24 42.91
N PHE A 35 -4.98 -55.02 42.98
CA PHE A 35 -5.03 -56.23 43.80
C PHE A 35 -4.02 -57.30 43.36
N LYS A 36 -3.84 -57.50 42.05
CA LYS A 36 -2.92 -58.52 41.50
C LYS A 36 -1.46 -58.09 41.49
N ALA A 37 -1.19 -56.82 41.21
CA ALA A 37 0.17 -56.29 41.05
C ALA A 37 0.54 -55.31 42.16
N HIS A 38 -0.18 -55.31 43.29
CA HIS A 38 0.01 -54.37 44.41
C HIS A 38 1.47 -54.15 44.77
N ALA A 39 2.18 -55.24 45.06
CA ALA A 39 3.57 -55.20 45.50
C ALA A 39 4.50 -54.60 44.43
N LEU A 40 4.24 -54.90 43.15
CA LEU A 40 5.05 -54.42 42.04
C LEU A 40 4.77 -52.93 41.76
N ILE A 41 3.51 -52.51 41.78
CA ILE A 41 3.10 -51.11 41.61
C ILE A 41 3.63 -50.28 42.77
N SER A 42 3.46 -50.73 44.01
CA SER A 42 3.94 -50.04 45.21
C SER A 42 5.46 -49.94 45.23
N LEU A 43 6.18 -51.01 44.83
CA LEU A 43 7.64 -50.96 44.66
C LEU A 43 8.05 -49.92 43.62
N LEU A 44 7.42 -49.94 42.44
CA LEU A 44 7.75 -49.03 41.35
C LEU A 44 7.49 -47.57 41.75
N VAL A 45 6.33 -47.28 42.33
CA VAL A 45 5.97 -45.92 42.75
C VAL A 45 6.90 -45.43 43.85
N LEU A 46 7.20 -46.25 44.87
CA LEU A 46 8.15 -45.87 45.92
C LEU A 46 9.56 -45.69 45.39
N ALA A 47 10.01 -46.51 44.43
CA ALA A 47 11.31 -46.35 43.77
C ALA A 47 11.38 -45.03 42.98
N ILE A 48 10.30 -44.66 42.27
CA ILE A 48 10.21 -43.39 41.54
C ILE A 48 10.22 -42.21 42.51
N LEU A 49 9.38 -42.22 43.55
CA LEU A 49 9.33 -41.13 44.55
C LEU A 49 10.66 -41.01 45.30
N HIS A 50 11.29 -42.14 45.62
CA HIS A 50 12.62 -42.16 46.21
C HIS A 50 13.65 -41.59 45.22
N ALA A 51 13.63 -41.94 43.94
CA ALA A 51 14.54 -41.34 42.96
C ALA A 51 14.28 -39.83 42.81
N GLU A 52 13.02 -39.41 42.78
CA GLU A 52 12.59 -38.02 42.62
C GLU A 52 13.04 -37.16 43.80
N LEU A 53 13.10 -37.67 45.02
CA LEU A 53 13.61 -36.91 46.18
C LEU A 53 15.14 -36.77 46.21
N TRP A 54 15.89 -37.41 45.31
CA TRP A 54 17.36 -37.45 45.38
C TRP A 54 17.99 -36.08 45.14
N PRO A 55 17.58 -35.32 44.11
CA PRO A 55 18.06 -33.95 43.93
C PRO A 55 17.73 -33.09 45.15
N ALA A 56 16.52 -33.22 45.73
CA ALA A 56 16.11 -32.46 46.89
C ALA A 56 16.97 -32.76 48.15
N SER A 57 17.45 -34.01 48.32
CA SER A 57 18.33 -34.37 49.43
C SER A 57 19.70 -33.70 49.39
N LEU A 58 20.15 -33.22 48.22
CA LEU A 58 21.42 -32.50 48.11
C LEU A 58 21.38 -31.11 48.78
N TRP A 59 20.18 -30.55 48.97
CA TRP A 59 20.00 -29.21 49.52
C TRP A 59 19.18 -29.17 50.81
N THR A 60 18.43 -30.22 51.15
CA THR A 60 17.59 -30.25 52.35
C THR A 60 17.60 -31.62 53.03
N HIS A 61 18.10 -31.68 54.27
CA HIS A 61 18.11 -32.92 55.07
C HIS A 61 16.71 -33.36 55.56
N SER A 62 15.70 -32.51 55.45
CA SER A 62 14.33 -32.82 55.87
C SER A 62 13.66 -33.91 55.02
N VAL A 63 14.18 -34.19 53.83
CA VAL A 63 13.67 -35.26 52.95
C VAL A 63 14.35 -36.61 53.22
N ASP A 64 15.47 -36.66 53.93
CA ASP A 64 16.26 -37.88 54.12
C ASP A 64 15.50 -38.95 54.91
N GLN A 65 14.74 -38.53 55.92
CA GLN A 65 13.86 -39.44 56.69
C GLN A 65 12.76 -40.04 55.80
N ALA A 66 12.16 -39.22 54.92
CA ALA A 66 11.14 -39.68 53.98
C ALA A 66 11.73 -40.63 52.92
N ARG A 67 12.93 -40.32 52.41
CA ARG A 67 13.67 -41.18 51.47
C ARG A 67 14.00 -42.54 52.08
N GLN A 68 14.52 -42.56 53.31
CA GLN A 68 14.87 -43.78 54.01
C GLN A 68 13.62 -44.62 54.30
N ALA A 69 12.52 -43.99 54.73
CA ALA A 69 11.24 -44.66 54.92
C ALA A 69 10.69 -45.30 53.62
N MET A 70 10.85 -44.63 52.47
CA MET A 70 10.46 -45.19 51.17
C MET A 70 11.37 -46.34 50.71
N ALA A 71 12.66 -46.31 51.07
CA ALA A 71 13.62 -47.36 50.71
C ALA A 71 13.49 -48.64 51.56
N THR A 72 13.08 -48.50 52.83
CA THR A 72 12.92 -49.64 53.76
C THR A 72 11.48 -50.13 53.88
N ALA A 73 10.51 -49.47 53.24
CA ALA A 73 9.11 -49.89 53.26
C ALA A 73 8.92 -51.22 52.53
N HIS A 74 8.21 -52.16 53.17
CA HIS A 74 7.85 -53.43 52.53
C HIS A 74 6.72 -53.21 51.50
N PRO A 75 6.95 -53.49 50.20
CA PRO A 75 5.99 -53.16 49.13
C PRO A 75 4.62 -53.85 49.27
N THR A 76 4.55 -54.95 50.01
CA THR A 76 3.32 -55.73 50.23
C THR A 76 2.40 -55.14 51.29
N THR A 77 2.92 -54.32 52.21
CA THR A 77 2.18 -53.79 53.37
C THR A 77 1.79 -52.31 53.24
N VAL A 78 2.29 -51.62 52.21
CA VAL A 78 2.03 -50.20 51.98
C VAL A 78 0.60 -50.02 51.53
N THR A 79 -0.13 -49.08 52.16
CA THR A 79 -1.52 -48.80 51.79
C THR A 79 -1.60 -47.74 50.70
N LEU A 80 -2.68 -47.74 49.90
CA LEU A 80 -2.92 -46.71 48.87
C LEU A 80 -2.87 -45.29 49.47
N HIS A 81 -3.42 -45.11 50.67
CA HIS A 81 -3.38 -43.83 51.37
C HIS A 81 -1.95 -43.37 51.68
N GLN A 82 -1.07 -44.28 52.09
CA GLN A 82 0.35 -43.96 52.34
C GLN A 82 1.08 -43.56 51.06
N ILE A 83 0.75 -44.19 49.92
CA ILE A 83 1.29 -43.78 48.61
C ILE A 83 0.82 -42.39 48.24
N VAL A 84 -0.48 -42.10 48.38
CA VAL A 84 -1.02 -40.76 48.10
C VAL A 84 -0.38 -39.69 48.97
N LEU A 85 -0.17 -39.98 50.27
CA LEU A 85 0.55 -39.08 51.17
C LEU A 85 2.01 -38.88 50.77
N ALA A 86 2.70 -39.95 50.35
CA ALA A 86 4.07 -39.87 49.85
C ALA A 86 4.15 -39.00 48.59
N CYS A 87 3.26 -39.20 47.61
CA CYS A 87 3.16 -38.36 46.42
C CYS A 87 2.88 -36.89 46.78
N ALA A 88 1.97 -36.63 47.72
CA ALA A 88 1.64 -35.28 48.17
C ALA A 88 2.82 -34.59 48.87
N PHE A 89 3.64 -35.36 49.61
CA PHE A 89 4.86 -34.85 50.23
C PHE A 89 5.90 -34.46 49.17
N VAL A 90 6.20 -35.34 48.22
CA VAL A 90 7.14 -35.05 47.11
C VAL A 90 6.67 -33.84 46.31
N GLY A 91 5.38 -33.78 45.96
CA GLY A 91 4.79 -32.65 45.26
C GLY A 91 4.91 -31.33 46.04
N ARG A 92 4.83 -31.36 47.38
CA ARG A 92 5.01 -30.16 48.21
C ARG A 92 6.45 -29.65 48.20
N VAL A 93 7.42 -30.56 48.21
CA VAL A 93 8.86 -30.22 48.10
C VAL A 93 9.13 -29.52 46.78
N TYR A 94 8.62 -30.05 45.66
CA TYR A 94 8.83 -29.48 44.34
C TYR A 94 7.93 -28.28 43.98
N ARG A 95 6.89 -28.00 44.76
CA ARG A 95 5.98 -26.87 44.51
C ARG A 95 6.71 -25.54 44.46
N ILE A 96 7.58 -25.25 45.44
CA ILE A 96 8.29 -23.97 45.53
C ILE A 96 9.25 -23.77 44.34
N PRO A 97 10.15 -24.70 44.00
CA PRO A 97 11.05 -24.51 42.86
C PRO A 97 10.30 -24.42 41.52
N VAL A 98 9.22 -25.18 41.33
CA VAL A 98 8.38 -25.07 40.13
C VAL A 98 7.70 -23.72 40.04
N VAL A 99 7.13 -23.21 41.14
CA VAL A 99 6.52 -21.87 41.17
C VAL A 99 7.56 -20.78 40.88
N LEU A 100 8.75 -20.88 41.46
CA LEU A 100 9.85 -19.94 41.18
C LEU A 100 10.31 -20.00 39.73
N PHE A 101 10.41 -21.20 39.16
CA PHE A 101 10.74 -21.39 37.74
C PHE A 101 9.68 -20.79 36.83
N LEU A 102 8.39 -21.07 37.08
CA LEU A 102 7.28 -20.50 36.33
C LEU A 102 7.18 -18.98 36.48
N ALA A 103 7.41 -18.45 37.68
CA ALA A 103 7.47 -17.01 37.92
C ALA A 103 8.66 -16.36 37.20
N GLY A 104 9.81 -17.03 37.15
CA GLY A 104 10.98 -16.60 36.38
C GLY A 104 10.72 -16.60 34.88
N LEU A 105 10.05 -17.63 34.35
CA LEU A 105 9.59 -17.64 32.96
C LEU A 105 8.57 -16.53 32.70
N ALA A 106 7.61 -16.30 33.59
CA ALA A 106 6.65 -15.21 33.47
C ALA A 106 7.35 -13.85 33.44
N ALA A 107 8.30 -13.61 34.36
CA ALA A 107 9.10 -12.40 34.39
C ALA A 107 9.94 -12.24 33.11
N LEU A 108 10.55 -13.32 32.61
CA LEU A 108 11.28 -13.32 31.34
C LEU A 108 10.36 -13.00 30.17
N THR A 109 9.12 -13.53 30.14
CA THR A 109 8.16 -13.21 29.09
C THR A 109 7.72 -11.76 29.14
N ILE A 110 7.53 -11.19 30.33
CA ILE A 110 7.19 -9.77 30.49
C ILE A 110 8.37 -8.88 30.09
N TRP A 111 9.59 -9.25 30.49
CA TRP A 111 10.79 -8.45 30.21
C TRP A 111 11.26 -8.54 28.75
N LYS A 112 11.12 -9.72 28.13
CA LYS A 112 11.39 -9.92 26.70
C LYS A 112 10.18 -9.62 25.81
N ALA A 113 8.99 -9.38 26.36
CA ALA A 113 7.88 -8.88 25.58
C ALA A 113 8.22 -7.45 25.15
N PRO A 114 8.46 -7.19 23.85
CA PRO A 114 8.64 -5.83 23.37
C PRO A 114 7.30 -5.11 23.57
N GLY A 115 7.29 -4.10 24.44
CA GLY A 115 6.11 -3.25 24.70
C GLY A 115 5.58 -2.51 23.47
N GLU A 116 6.32 -2.53 22.36
CA GLU A 116 6.03 -1.80 21.11
C GLU A 116 5.69 -2.73 19.93
N ARG A 117 5.17 -3.95 20.18
CA ARG A 117 5.12 -5.01 19.15
C ARG A 117 4.30 -4.73 17.89
N PHE A 118 3.36 -3.77 17.88
CA PHE A 118 2.50 -3.53 16.71
C PHE A 118 2.20 -2.07 16.35
N ALA A 119 2.69 -1.11 17.14
CA ALA A 119 2.44 0.31 16.88
C ALA A 119 3.65 1.13 17.31
N ARG A 120 4.27 1.80 16.33
CA ARG A 120 5.29 2.83 16.55
C ARG A 120 4.63 4.18 16.33
N PRO A 121 4.88 5.22 17.15
CA PRO A 121 4.50 6.57 16.80
C PRO A 121 5.25 6.97 15.52
N LEU A 122 4.50 7.18 14.45
CA LEU A 122 5.03 7.63 13.17
C LEU A 122 4.64 9.10 12.99
N ASP A 123 5.63 9.92 12.66
CA ASP A 123 5.40 11.22 12.07
C ASP A 123 5.01 11.06 10.59
N PHE A 124 4.60 12.16 9.96
CA PHE A 124 4.21 12.16 8.55
C PHE A 124 5.31 11.59 7.64
N GLU A 125 6.57 11.95 7.90
CA GLU A 125 7.74 11.47 7.15
C GLU A 125 8.01 9.98 7.37
N GLY A 126 7.93 9.51 8.62
CA GLY A 126 8.05 8.10 8.97
C GLY A 126 6.96 7.26 8.30
N LEU A 127 5.73 7.77 8.22
CA LEU A 127 4.64 7.10 7.51
C LEU A 127 4.92 7.03 6.01
N MET A 128 5.36 8.13 5.38
CA MET A 128 5.71 8.13 3.95
C MET A 128 6.84 7.15 3.64
N LYS A 129 7.90 7.11 4.46
CA LYS A 129 9.02 6.18 4.32
C LYS A 129 8.59 4.72 4.36
N LEU A 130 7.62 4.38 5.21
CA LEU A 130 7.05 3.03 5.27
C LEU A 130 6.13 2.75 4.07
N GLN A 131 5.34 3.73 3.63
CA GLN A 131 4.45 3.56 2.48
C GLN A 131 5.21 3.36 1.16
N VAL A 132 6.37 4.00 0.98
CA VAL A 132 7.21 3.82 -0.22
C VAL A 132 7.59 2.36 -0.47
N GLN A 133 7.74 1.55 0.59
CA GLN A 133 8.07 0.12 0.45
C GLN A 133 6.97 -0.67 -0.28
N ASN A 134 5.71 -0.29 -0.07
CA ASN A 134 4.55 -0.94 -0.69
C ASN A 134 4.05 -0.19 -1.93
N PHE A 135 4.30 1.12 -1.99
CA PHE A 135 3.86 2.00 -3.07
C PHE A 135 5.05 2.84 -3.58
N PRO A 136 5.98 2.26 -4.35
CA PRO A 136 7.17 2.98 -4.80
C PRO A 136 6.86 4.18 -5.71
N SER A 137 5.63 4.29 -6.25
CA SER A 137 5.18 5.43 -7.07
C SER A 137 5.26 6.78 -6.36
N ILE A 138 5.26 6.81 -5.02
CA ILE A 138 5.38 8.06 -4.23
C ILE A 138 6.84 8.45 -3.90
N ALA A 139 7.83 7.62 -4.27
CA ALA A 139 9.24 7.82 -3.90
C ALA A 139 9.80 9.18 -4.37
N ALA A 140 9.39 9.66 -5.55
CA ALA A 140 9.81 10.96 -6.09
C ALA A 140 9.45 12.15 -5.18
N PHE A 141 8.50 12.00 -4.24
CA PHE A 141 8.05 13.06 -3.36
C PHE A 141 8.56 12.92 -1.92
N LEU A 142 9.32 11.87 -1.59
CA LEU A 142 9.63 11.50 -0.21
C LEU A 142 10.38 12.60 0.55
N ASP A 143 11.44 13.13 -0.03
CA ASP A 143 12.25 14.16 0.62
C ASP A 143 11.76 15.59 0.27
N ARG A 144 10.93 15.72 -0.78
CA ARG A 144 10.44 17.00 -1.30
C ARG A 144 9.33 17.62 -0.43
N ARG A 145 9.75 18.45 0.52
CA ARG A 145 8.84 19.30 1.31
C ARG A 145 8.40 20.51 0.49
N HIS A 146 7.10 20.68 0.32
CA HIS A 146 6.54 21.83 -0.38
C HIS A 146 5.71 22.67 0.59
N SER A 147 6.02 23.96 0.69
CA SER A 147 5.14 24.94 1.29
C SER A 147 4.11 25.43 0.27
N LEU A 148 2.99 25.98 0.76
CA LEU A 148 1.94 26.53 -0.09
C LEU A 148 2.36 27.90 -0.63
N VAL A 149 3.20 27.89 -1.66
CA VAL A 149 3.65 29.09 -2.36
C VAL A 149 2.75 29.32 -3.58
N ARG A 150 2.46 30.59 -3.91
CA ARG A 150 1.76 30.93 -5.15
C ARG A 150 2.65 30.61 -6.37
N PRO A 151 2.07 30.15 -7.49
CA PRO A 151 2.80 29.96 -8.73
C PRO A 151 3.52 31.25 -9.12
N GLY A 152 4.70 31.10 -9.71
CA GLY A 152 5.47 32.23 -10.21
C GLY A 152 4.66 33.05 -11.21
N THR A 153 4.90 34.37 -11.23
CA THR A 153 4.27 35.30 -12.17
C THR A 153 4.89 35.27 -13.57
N GLU A 154 6.02 34.59 -13.74
CA GLU A 154 6.75 34.49 -15.01
C GLU A 154 6.82 33.04 -15.50
N THR A 155 7.20 32.11 -14.62
CA THR A 155 7.30 30.68 -14.92
C THR A 155 6.66 29.84 -13.83
N VAL A 156 5.94 28.80 -14.26
CA VAL A 156 5.31 27.84 -13.35
C VAL A 156 6.26 26.70 -13.07
N ARG A 157 6.50 26.39 -11.79
CA ARG A 157 7.36 25.26 -11.42
C ARG A 157 6.62 23.93 -11.62
N PRO A 158 7.33 22.84 -11.91
CA PRO A 158 6.75 21.51 -11.99
C PRO A 158 5.85 21.15 -10.79
N ALA A 159 6.27 21.41 -9.55
CA ALA A 159 5.49 21.01 -8.37
C ALA A 159 4.33 21.95 -8.00
N ASP A 160 4.26 23.17 -8.56
CA ASP A 160 3.23 24.17 -8.21
C ASP A 160 1.81 23.63 -8.41
N PHE A 161 0.82 24.17 -7.71
CA PHE A 161 -0.57 23.75 -7.92
C PHE A 161 -1.08 24.14 -9.31
N ALA A 162 -2.21 23.54 -9.73
CA ALA A 162 -2.78 23.80 -11.04
C ALA A 162 -3.28 25.25 -11.13
N LEU A 163 -2.96 25.96 -12.20
CA LEU A 163 -3.36 27.35 -12.38
C LEU A 163 -4.89 27.48 -12.40
N HIS A 164 -5.38 28.56 -11.80
CA HIS A 164 -6.72 29.06 -12.05
C HIS A 164 -6.80 29.75 -13.41
N LEU A 165 -8.02 29.91 -13.94
CA LEU A 165 -8.21 30.54 -15.25
C LEU A 165 -7.64 31.97 -15.30
N GLY A 166 -7.83 32.77 -14.26
CA GLY A 166 -7.28 34.12 -14.18
C GLY A 166 -5.76 34.17 -14.15
N GLU A 167 -5.13 33.24 -13.43
CA GLU A 167 -3.67 33.10 -13.37
C GLU A 167 -3.10 32.65 -14.72
N TRP A 168 -3.76 31.69 -15.38
CA TRP A 168 -3.39 31.22 -16.70
C TRP A 168 -3.55 32.30 -17.78
N ILE A 169 -4.65 33.07 -17.74
CA ILE A 169 -4.84 34.21 -18.65
C ILE A 169 -3.71 35.22 -18.45
N GLY A 170 -3.39 35.54 -17.18
CA GLY A 170 -2.32 36.46 -16.83
C GLY A 170 -0.95 36.08 -17.39
N LEU A 171 -0.67 34.78 -17.52
CA LEU A 171 0.60 34.27 -18.03
C LEU A 171 0.65 34.13 -19.55
N TYR A 172 -0.47 33.71 -20.19
CA TYR A 172 -0.43 33.22 -21.57
C TYR A 172 -1.39 33.91 -22.55
N ALA A 173 -2.34 34.71 -22.06
CA ALA A 173 -3.44 35.22 -22.89
C ALA A 173 -3.72 36.72 -22.68
N LEU A 174 -2.71 37.50 -22.27
CA LEU A 174 -2.77 38.96 -22.23
C LEU A 174 -2.03 39.59 -23.42
N ASP A 175 -2.58 40.69 -23.94
CA ASP A 175 -1.91 41.57 -24.90
C ASP A 175 -0.87 42.47 -24.20
N ALA A 176 -0.13 43.27 -24.97
CA ALA A 176 0.88 44.21 -24.45
C ALA A 176 0.27 45.30 -23.53
N GLU A 177 -1.03 45.55 -23.65
CA GLU A 177 -1.79 46.49 -22.81
C GLU A 177 -2.48 45.82 -21.60
N GLY A 178 -2.27 44.52 -21.40
CA GLY A 178 -2.80 43.75 -20.27
C GLY A 178 -4.28 43.36 -20.39
N ARG A 179 -4.86 43.36 -21.58
CA ARG A 179 -6.22 42.90 -21.88
C ARG A 179 -6.21 41.46 -22.42
N TYR A 180 -7.32 40.76 -22.28
CA TYR A 180 -7.47 39.39 -22.80
C TYR A 180 -7.38 39.36 -24.33
N ASP A 181 -6.44 38.56 -24.85
CA ASP A 181 -6.29 38.29 -26.28
C ASP A 181 -6.73 36.84 -26.63
N PRO A 182 -7.83 36.68 -27.40
CA PRO A 182 -8.28 35.38 -27.87
C PRO A 182 -7.27 34.64 -28.76
N ILE A 183 -6.41 35.36 -29.49
CA ILE A 183 -5.41 34.75 -30.39
C ILE A 183 -4.28 34.14 -29.55
N ALA A 184 -3.73 34.89 -28.59
CA ALA A 184 -2.77 34.37 -27.62
C ALA A 184 -3.35 33.19 -26.82
N ALA A 185 -4.61 33.29 -26.36
CA ALA A 185 -5.30 32.19 -25.67
C ALA A 185 -5.36 30.92 -26.54
N HIS A 186 -5.75 31.07 -27.81
CA HIS A 186 -5.78 29.95 -28.75
C HIS A 186 -4.38 29.34 -28.95
N GLY A 187 -3.35 30.17 -29.14
CA GLY A 187 -1.95 29.72 -29.26
C GLY A 187 -1.48 28.94 -28.03
N ALA A 188 -1.79 29.43 -26.83
CA ALA A 188 -1.45 28.77 -25.57
C ALA A 188 -2.18 27.44 -25.37
N LEU A 189 -3.44 27.33 -25.81
CA LEU A 189 -4.17 26.05 -25.81
C LEU A 189 -3.58 25.05 -26.81
N VAL A 190 -3.15 25.51 -27.99
CA VAL A 190 -2.46 24.66 -28.97
C VAL A 190 -1.14 24.15 -28.42
N ALA A 191 -0.39 24.98 -27.68
CA ALA A 191 0.87 24.57 -27.07
C ALA A 191 0.71 23.40 -26.08
N GLN A 192 -0.46 23.24 -25.45
CA GLN A 192 -0.75 22.11 -24.54
C GLN A 192 -0.73 20.73 -25.25
N LEU A 193 -0.99 20.70 -26.56
CA LEU A 193 -0.99 19.46 -27.35
C LEU A 193 0.40 18.80 -27.43
N GLY A 194 1.46 19.59 -27.25
CA GLY A 194 2.82 19.15 -27.48
C GLY A 194 3.10 18.87 -28.95
N PRO A 195 4.19 18.14 -29.27
CA PRO A 195 4.58 17.87 -30.64
C PRO A 195 3.64 16.87 -31.32
N VAL A 196 3.56 16.96 -32.65
CA VAL A 196 2.89 15.97 -33.51
C VAL A 196 3.48 14.59 -33.24
N TRP A 197 2.62 13.59 -33.07
CA TRP A 197 3.03 12.21 -32.87
C TRP A 197 3.65 11.64 -34.15
N ARG A 198 4.92 11.24 -34.08
CA ARG A 198 5.70 10.71 -35.22
C ARG A 198 6.22 9.28 -35.00
N GLY A 199 5.79 8.63 -33.92
CA GLY A 199 6.26 7.30 -33.53
C GLY A 199 7.27 7.34 -32.38
N LEU A 200 7.70 6.14 -31.96
CA LEU A 200 8.48 5.94 -30.75
C LEU A 200 9.91 6.50 -30.84
N ASP A 201 10.52 6.47 -32.03
CA ASP A 201 11.90 6.93 -32.24
C ASP A 201 12.05 8.45 -32.06
N ALA A 202 10.99 9.20 -32.33
CA ALA A 202 10.95 10.65 -32.16
C ALA A 202 10.40 11.07 -30.78
N ALA A 203 10.04 10.11 -29.92
CA ALA A 203 9.41 10.37 -28.64
C ALA A 203 10.43 10.79 -27.57
N THR A 204 10.05 11.76 -26.73
CA THR A 204 10.86 12.16 -25.58
C THR A 204 10.94 11.03 -24.52
N PRO A 205 11.95 11.02 -23.64
CA PRO A 205 12.14 9.95 -22.66
C PRO A 205 10.90 9.69 -21.78
N GLN A 206 10.22 10.74 -21.34
CA GLN A 206 8.99 10.63 -20.55
C GLN A 206 7.81 10.04 -21.35
N VAL A 207 7.74 10.33 -22.65
CA VAL A 207 6.70 9.76 -23.54
C VAL A 207 6.96 8.28 -23.73
N ARG A 208 8.22 7.89 -24.01
CA ARG A 208 8.64 6.47 -24.09
C ARG A 208 8.29 5.71 -22.81
N ALA A 209 8.56 6.30 -21.64
CA ALA A 209 8.22 5.73 -20.35
C ALA A 209 6.70 5.51 -20.19
N MET A 210 5.88 6.48 -20.58
CA MET A 210 4.42 6.35 -20.48
C MET A 210 3.84 5.35 -21.49
N VAL A 211 4.41 5.26 -22.70
CA VAL A 211 4.05 4.20 -23.67
C VAL A 211 4.31 2.82 -23.08
N ALA A 212 5.49 2.60 -22.47
CA ALA A 212 5.83 1.33 -21.84
C ALA A 212 4.87 0.95 -20.70
N VAL A 213 4.60 1.90 -19.78
CA VAL A 213 3.69 1.68 -18.64
C VAL A 213 2.26 1.37 -19.12
N PHE A 214 1.72 2.17 -20.03
CA PHE A 214 0.35 1.98 -20.50
C PHE A 214 0.22 0.73 -21.38
N GLY A 215 1.25 0.38 -22.14
CA GLY A 215 1.33 -0.88 -22.89
C GLY A 215 1.27 -2.09 -21.96
N LEU A 216 2.11 -2.15 -20.92
CA LEU A 216 2.09 -3.23 -19.93
C LEU A 216 0.71 -3.34 -19.25
N HIS A 217 0.13 -2.20 -18.86
CA HIS A 217 -1.20 -2.19 -18.26
C HIS A 217 -2.26 -2.70 -19.24
N ALA A 218 -2.24 -2.27 -20.51
CA ALA A 218 -3.16 -2.76 -21.55
C ALA A 218 -3.01 -4.27 -21.83
N ALA A 219 -1.80 -4.81 -21.71
CA ALA A 219 -1.49 -6.23 -21.79
C ALA A 219 -1.91 -7.03 -20.54
N ARG A 220 -2.46 -6.35 -19.51
CA ARG A 220 -2.85 -6.91 -18.20
C ARG A 220 -1.67 -7.35 -17.32
N GLU A 221 -0.46 -6.91 -17.63
CA GLU A 221 0.76 -7.12 -16.83
C GLU A 221 0.88 -6.00 -15.77
N ARG A 222 -0.12 -5.93 -14.87
CA ARG A 222 -0.27 -4.84 -13.91
C ARG A 222 0.88 -4.76 -12.89
N ASP A 223 1.44 -5.90 -12.51
CA ASP A 223 2.56 -5.95 -11.57
C ASP A 223 3.84 -5.40 -12.17
N GLU A 224 4.12 -5.71 -13.45
CA GLU A 224 5.25 -5.13 -14.19
C GLU A 224 5.05 -3.63 -14.43
N ALA A 225 3.83 -3.20 -14.80
CA ALA A 225 3.53 -1.78 -14.94
C ALA A 225 3.75 -1.02 -13.62
N ARG A 226 3.31 -1.59 -12.49
CA ARG A 226 3.53 -1.03 -11.15
C ARG A 226 5.02 -1.01 -10.78
N ALA A 227 5.76 -2.06 -11.10
CA ALA A 227 7.20 -2.13 -10.86
C ALA A 227 7.95 -1.06 -11.66
N LEU A 228 7.63 -0.89 -12.95
CA LEU A 228 8.24 0.13 -13.81
C LEU A 228 7.94 1.54 -13.31
N LEU A 229 6.68 1.83 -12.92
CA LEU A 229 6.32 3.10 -12.28
C LEU A 229 7.10 3.35 -10.98
N GLY A 230 7.36 2.28 -10.23
CA GLY A 230 8.20 2.32 -9.03
C GLY A 230 9.66 2.65 -9.32
N VAL A 231 10.24 2.02 -10.34
CA VAL A 231 11.60 2.33 -10.82
C VAL A 231 11.70 3.79 -11.25
N LEU A 232 10.76 4.25 -12.09
CA LEU A 232 10.72 5.63 -12.58
C LEU A 232 10.62 6.64 -11.41
N SER A 233 9.71 6.42 -10.47
CA SER A 233 9.55 7.33 -9.32
C SER A 233 10.75 7.30 -8.36
N THR A 234 11.29 6.10 -8.05
CA THR A 234 12.45 5.96 -7.16
C THR A 234 13.71 6.58 -7.77
N SER A 235 13.86 6.48 -9.09
CA SER A 235 14.99 7.09 -9.81
C SER A 235 15.03 8.62 -9.72
N LEU A 236 13.87 9.24 -9.44
CA LEU A 236 13.71 10.68 -9.24
C LEU A 236 13.75 11.10 -7.77
N ALA A 237 13.86 10.14 -6.83
CA ALA A 237 13.90 10.45 -5.39
C ALA A 237 15.11 11.32 -4.98
N PRO A 238 16.34 11.11 -5.52
CA PRO A 238 17.47 11.97 -5.19
C PRO A 238 17.18 13.44 -5.48
N LEU A 239 17.58 14.31 -4.55
CA LEU A 239 17.44 15.75 -4.68
C LEU A 239 18.59 16.32 -5.50
N THR A 240 18.29 17.28 -6.35
CA THR A 240 19.34 18.12 -6.93
C THR A 240 20.02 18.96 -5.85
N PRO A 241 21.27 19.42 -6.03
CA PRO A 241 21.97 20.25 -5.05
C PRO A 241 21.16 21.50 -4.65
N THR A 242 20.45 22.10 -5.60
CA THR A 242 19.56 23.25 -5.37
C THR A 242 18.37 22.87 -4.48
N GLU A 243 17.70 21.76 -4.77
CA GLU A 243 16.59 21.27 -3.93
C GLU A 243 17.06 20.88 -2.53
N ALA A 244 18.25 20.28 -2.40
CA ALA A 244 18.82 19.90 -1.11
C ALA A 244 19.06 21.14 -0.23
N ALA A 245 19.53 22.25 -0.80
CA ALA A 245 19.68 23.52 -0.09
C ALA A 245 18.33 24.12 0.33
N GLN A 246 17.30 24.04 -0.52
CA GLN A 246 15.95 24.52 -0.22
C GLN A 246 15.25 23.69 0.87
N GLN A 247 15.62 22.42 1.01
CA GLN A 247 15.04 21.49 1.97
C GLN A 247 15.78 21.44 3.31
N ASP A 248 16.83 22.25 3.48
CA ASP A 248 17.50 22.39 4.77
C ASP A 248 16.47 22.79 5.85
N LYS A 249 16.56 22.13 7.01
CA LYS A 249 15.70 22.40 8.16
C LYS A 249 15.89 23.81 8.69
N ASN A 250 17.08 24.38 8.49
CA ASN A 250 17.44 25.74 8.90
C ASN A 250 17.07 26.80 7.86
N ALA A 251 16.68 26.41 6.64
CA ALA A 251 16.21 27.34 5.62
C ALA A 251 14.78 27.83 5.92
N ASP A 252 14.44 29.01 5.39
CA ASP A 252 13.09 29.57 5.47
C ASP A 252 12.05 28.57 4.96
N PRO A 253 10.99 28.24 5.73
CA PRO A 253 9.90 27.39 5.27
C PRO A 253 9.27 27.83 3.93
N LEU A 254 9.30 29.13 3.61
CA LEU A 254 8.82 29.66 2.32
C LEU A 254 9.77 29.36 1.15
N ALA A 255 11.04 29.04 1.43
CA ALA A 255 12.02 28.60 0.42
C ALA A 255 11.83 27.13 0.00
N ARG A 256 11.04 26.35 0.76
CA ARG A 256 10.73 24.94 0.46
C ARG A 256 9.75 24.83 -0.70
N THR A 257 10.28 24.89 -1.90
CA THR A 257 9.52 24.88 -3.16
C THR A 257 9.76 23.58 -3.93
N GLY A 258 9.15 23.45 -5.10
CA GLY A 258 9.45 22.36 -6.02
C GLY A 258 10.76 22.57 -6.77
N PRO A 259 11.18 21.57 -7.58
CA PRO A 259 12.25 21.82 -8.55
C PRO A 259 11.88 23.00 -9.44
N GLU A 260 12.83 23.88 -9.72
CA GLU A 260 12.63 25.05 -10.59
C GLU A 260 12.44 24.64 -12.06
N THR A 261 13.14 23.59 -12.48
CA THR A 261 13.07 23.02 -13.83
C THR A 261 12.54 21.60 -13.81
N PRO A 262 11.95 21.11 -14.91
CA PRO A 262 11.52 19.73 -15.00
C PRO A 262 12.67 18.74 -14.76
N LEU A 263 12.40 17.68 -14.00
CA LEU A 263 13.37 16.64 -13.70
C LEU A 263 13.62 15.74 -14.92
N ILE A 264 14.84 15.23 -15.03
CA ILE A 264 15.26 14.35 -16.13
C ILE A 264 15.29 12.91 -15.63
N LEU A 265 14.71 11.99 -16.40
CA LEU A 265 14.78 10.56 -16.10
C LEU A 265 16.22 10.04 -16.30
N PRO A 266 16.83 9.37 -15.31
CA PRO A 266 18.19 8.88 -15.42
C PRO A 266 18.29 7.69 -16.39
N PRO A 267 19.48 7.43 -16.96
CA PRO A 267 19.68 6.40 -17.98
C PRO A 267 19.31 5.00 -17.50
N ASP A 268 19.53 4.67 -16.23
CA ASP A 268 19.18 3.36 -15.66
C ASP A 268 17.67 3.11 -15.68
N ALA A 269 16.87 4.14 -15.39
CA ALA A 269 15.42 4.06 -15.47
C ALA A 269 14.95 3.94 -16.93
N LEU A 270 15.63 4.62 -17.85
CA LEU A 270 15.36 4.51 -19.29
C LEU A 270 15.75 3.13 -19.84
N ALA A 271 16.78 2.49 -19.32
CA ALA A 271 17.12 1.11 -19.70
C ALA A 271 15.99 0.12 -19.33
N ALA A 272 15.35 0.31 -18.17
CA ALA A 272 14.18 -0.49 -17.78
C ALA A 272 12.96 -0.22 -18.69
N VAL A 273 12.74 1.03 -19.08
CA VAL A 273 11.71 1.40 -20.07
C VAL A 273 12.01 0.73 -21.41
N ASP A 274 13.26 0.79 -21.86
CA ASP A 274 13.67 0.26 -23.15
C ASP A 274 13.52 -1.26 -23.19
N ALA A 275 13.84 -1.97 -22.11
CA ALA A 275 13.61 -3.42 -22.00
C ALA A 275 12.14 -3.80 -22.27
N VAL A 276 11.19 -2.98 -21.80
CA VAL A 276 9.75 -3.18 -22.07
C VAL A 276 9.39 -2.81 -23.51
N LEU A 277 9.95 -1.72 -24.05
CA LEU A 277 9.67 -1.29 -25.42
C LEU A 277 10.22 -2.23 -26.49
N HIS A 278 11.21 -3.07 -26.16
CA HIS A 278 11.69 -4.15 -27.06
C HIS A 278 10.72 -5.32 -27.18
N ARG A 279 9.65 -5.38 -26.37
CA ARG A 279 8.65 -6.44 -26.40
C ARG A 279 7.54 -6.13 -27.43
N PRO A 280 7.53 -6.79 -28.61
CA PRO A 280 6.61 -6.49 -29.70
C PRO A 280 5.14 -6.66 -29.29
N GLU A 281 4.84 -7.62 -28.41
CA GLU A 281 3.50 -7.89 -27.90
C GLU A 281 2.93 -6.76 -27.04
N ILE A 282 3.80 -5.93 -26.45
CA ILE A 282 3.41 -4.77 -25.64
C ILE A 282 3.37 -3.51 -26.51
N VAL A 283 4.43 -3.27 -27.31
CA VAL A 283 4.59 -2.02 -28.03
C VAL A 283 3.72 -1.93 -29.28
N HIS A 284 3.53 -3.01 -30.06
CA HIS A 284 2.76 -2.92 -31.30
C HIS A 284 1.28 -2.56 -31.07
N PRO A 285 0.55 -3.19 -30.11
CA PRO A 285 -0.83 -2.79 -29.82
C PRO A 285 -0.93 -1.35 -29.31
N ALA A 286 0.03 -0.92 -28.48
CA ALA A 286 0.08 0.44 -27.96
C ALA A 286 0.27 1.48 -29.08
N LEU A 287 1.20 1.24 -30.00
CA LEU A 287 1.45 2.11 -31.14
C LEU A 287 0.28 2.13 -32.13
N ALA A 288 -0.40 1.00 -32.32
CA ALA A 288 -1.59 0.92 -33.17
C ALA A 288 -2.73 1.79 -32.63
N GLU A 289 -2.96 1.79 -31.32
CA GLU A 289 -3.93 2.69 -30.68
C GLU A 289 -3.51 4.16 -30.85
N MET A 290 -2.24 4.48 -30.55
CA MET A 290 -1.71 5.85 -30.64
C MET A 290 -1.75 6.43 -32.07
N ALA A 291 -1.70 5.58 -33.11
CA ALA A 291 -1.76 6.01 -34.51
C ALA A 291 -3.09 6.67 -34.90
N THR A 292 -4.15 6.50 -34.09
CA THR A 292 -5.44 7.15 -34.29
C THR A 292 -5.47 8.62 -33.88
N TYR A 293 -4.39 9.12 -33.28
CA TYR A 293 -4.27 10.48 -32.77
C TYR A 293 -3.10 11.23 -33.43
N ALA A 294 -3.22 12.55 -33.58
CA ALA A 294 -2.25 13.38 -34.29
C ALA A 294 -1.14 13.93 -33.39
N PHE A 295 -1.41 14.18 -32.11
CA PHE A 295 -0.47 14.82 -31.19
C PHE A 295 -0.05 13.88 -30.07
N THR A 296 1.14 14.11 -29.52
CA THR A 296 1.74 13.22 -28.51
C THR A 296 0.88 13.14 -27.25
N SER A 297 0.37 14.28 -26.76
CA SER A 297 -0.52 14.32 -25.61
C SER A 297 -1.82 13.55 -25.87
N THR A 298 -2.45 13.75 -27.03
CA THR A 298 -3.73 13.08 -27.36
C THR A 298 -3.55 11.59 -27.63
N ALA A 299 -2.42 11.19 -28.23
CA ALA A 299 -2.05 9.79 -28.42
C ALA A 299 -1.88 9.05 -27.08
N LEU A 300 -1.15 9.65 -26.13
CA LEU A 300 -1.01 9.07 -24.78
C LEU A 300 -2.33 9.07 -23.99
N MET A 301 -3.16 10.10 -24.17
CA MET A 301 -4.51 10.12 -23.59
C MET A 301 -5.37 8.96 -24.11
N GLY A 302 -5.34 8.70 -25.42
CA GLY A 302 -5.98 7.54 -26.04
C GLY A 302 -5.46 6.22 -25.49
N LEU A 303 -4.13 6.05 -25.46
CA LEU A 303 -3.49 4.85 -24.95
C LEU A 303 -3.81 4.59 -23.47
N LEU A 304 -3.84 5.61 -22.62
CA LEU A 304 -4.25 5.48 -21.21
C LEU A 304 -5.70 5.02 -21.10
N MET A 305 -6.60 5.56 -21.92
CA MET A 305 -8.00 5.13 -21.92
C MET A 305 -8.16 3.69 -22.41
N HIS A 306 -7.42 3.31 -23.45
CA HIS A 306 -7.35 1.93 -23.94
C HIS A 306 -6.84 0.97 -22.84
N ALA A 307 -5.75 1.33 -22.16
CA ALA A 307 -5.20 0.55 -21.07
C ALA A 307 -6.22 0.37 -19.92
N ARG A 308 -6.92 1.44 -19.55
CA ARG A 308 -7.98 1.41 -18.52
C ARG A 308 -9.15 0.52 -18.93
N ALA A 309 -9.57 0.55 -20.20
CA ALA A 309 -10.64 -0.30 -20.71
C ALA A 309 -10.26 -1.79 -20.67
N ARG A 310 -8.99 -2.14 -20.90
CA ARG A 310 -8.54 -3.54 -20.98
C ARG A 310 -8.23 -4.20 -19.64
N ALA A 311 -7.69 -3.45 -18.68
CA ALA A 311 -7.14 -3.99 -17.43
C ALA A 311 -7.62 -3.29 -16.15
N GLY A 312 -8.57 -2.36 -16.27
CA GLY A 312 -9.17 -1.66 -15.14
C GLY A 312 -8.36 -0.43 -14.71
N VAL A 313 -8.57 -0.02 -13.45
CA VAL A 313 -8.13 1.28 -12.94
C VAL A 313 -6.60 1.44 -12.97
N LEU A 314 -6.12 2.42 -13.73
CA LEU A 314 -4.78 3.00 -13.65
C LEU A 314 -4.90 4.45 -13.19
N ALA A 315 -4.74 4.67 -11.89
CA ALA A 315 -5.01 5.97 -11.27
C ALA A 315 -3.85 6.95 -11.50
N PRO A 316 -4.13 8.26 -11.73
CA PRO A 316 -3.08 9.27 -11.89
C PRO A 316 -2.07 9.30 -10.74
N GLY A 317 -2.49 9.02 -9.50
CA GLY A 317 -1.59 8.94 -8.35
C GLY A 317 -0.42 7.95 -8.52
N GLN A 318 -0.56 6.93 -9.36
CA GLN A 318 0.50 5.94 -9.62
C GLN A 318 1.62 6.47 -10.52
N PHE A 319 1.36 7.52 -11.31
CA PHE A 319 2.33 8.18 -12.18
C PHE A 319 2.48 9.68 -11.84
N ALA A 320 2.23 10.04 -10.58
CA ALA A 320 2.29 11.43 -10.11
C ALA A 320 3.66 12.09 -10.31
N PHE A 321 4.76 11.31 -10.31
CA PHE A 321 6.10 11.80 -10.60
C PHE A 321 6.18 12.48 -11.97
N LEU A 322 5.30 12.13 -12.92
CA LEU A 322 5.25 12.75 -14.25
C LEU A 322 5.02 14.26 -14.14
N LYS A 323 4.32 14.75 -13.11
CA LYS A 323 4.16 16.18 -12.88
C LYS A 323 5.51 16.90 -12.72
N LEU A 324 6.50 16.23 -12.10
CA LEU A 324 7.85 16.78 -11.89
C LEU A 324 8.70 16.75 -13.16
N VAL A 325 8.36 15.90 -14.13
CA VAL A 325 9.12 15.66 -15.38
C VAL A 325 8.50 16.38 -16.58
N ASP A 326 7.17 16.37 -16.68
CA ASP A 326 6.40 16.92 -17.77
C ASP A 326 5.00 17.32 -17.28
N ARG A 327 4.92 18.56 -16.81
CA ARG A 327 3.71 19.14 -16.21
C ARG A 327 2.53 19.21 -17.20
N PRO A 328 2.69 19.69 -18.46
CA PRO A 328 1.60 19.68 -19.43
C PRO A 328 1.05 18.27 -19.70
N LEU A 329 1.93 17.28 -19.90
CA LEU A 329 1.52 15.91 -20.15
C LEU A 329 0.81 15.29 -18.93
N TRP A 330 1.31 15.55 -17.72
CA TRP A 330 0.64 15.14 -16.49
C TRP A 330 -0.80 15.66 -16.41
N TYR A 331 -1.03 16.96 -16.66
CA TYR A 331 -2.38 17.52 -16.60
C TYR A 331 -3.28 16.97 -17.71
N ALA A 332 -2.75 16.77 -18.92
CA ALA A 332 -3.48 16.14 -20.01
C ALA A 332 -3.99 14.74 -19.59
N LEU A 333 -3.12 13.88 -19.05
CA LEU A 333 -3.47 12.53 -18.60
C LEU A 333 -4.36 12.52 -17.35
N HIS A 334 -4.11 13.42 -16.40
CA HIS A 334 -4.91 13.57 -15.18
C HIS A 334 -6.33 14.08 -15.49
N SER A 335 -6.52 14.83 -16.58
CA SER A 335 -7.84 15.36 -16.97
C SER A 335 -8.83 14.29 -17.44
N LEU A 336 -8.37 13.07 -17.68
CA LEU A 336 -9.17 11.95 -18.14
C LEU A 336 -9.98 11.33 -17.00
N GLY A 337 -11.27 11.08 -17.25
CA GLY A 337 -12.16 10.41 -16.31
C GLY A 337 -11.84 8.92 -16.17
N PHE A 338 -12.44 8.29 -15.15
CA PHE A 338 -12.55 6.83 -15.12
C PHE A 338 -13.85 6.42 -15.82
N PRO A 339 -13.83 5.36 -16.65
CA PRO A 339 -15.03 4.90 -17.31
C PRO A 339 -16.06 4.42 -16.26
N LEU A 340 -17.29 4.91 -16.35
CA LEU A 340 -18.42 4.38 -15.57
C LEU A 340 -19.05 3.17 -16.27
N THR A 341 -18.98 3.12 -17.62
CA THR A 341 -19.50 2.04 -18.46
C THR A 341 -18.62 1.89 -19.72
N ILE A 342 -18.62 0.72 -20.37
CA ILE A 342 -17.85 0.44 -21.61
C ILE A 342 -18.18 1.42 -22.74
N SER A 343 -19.38 2.02 -22.72
CA SER A 343 -19.87 2.95 -23.74
C SER A 343 -19.85 4.43 -23.33
N ASP A 344 -19.53 4.75 -22.07
CA ASP A 344 -19.74 6.10 -21.51
C ASP A 344 -18.42 6.68 -20.99
N TYR A 345 -17.57 7.07 -21.94
CA TYR A 345 -16.30 7.75 -21.67
C TYR A 345 -16.55 9.26 -21.56
N GLY A 346 -17.27 9.69 -20.53
CA GLY A 346 -17.40 11.11 -20.21
C GLY A 346 -16.04 11.68 -19.79
N PRO A 347 -15.61 12.83 -20.34
CA PRO A 347 -14.42 13.51 -19.83
C PRO A 347 -14.70 14.04 -18.40
N GLN A 348 -13.68 14.26 -17.56
CA GLN A 348 -13.94 14.75 -16.19
C GLN A 348 -14.75 16.06 -16.24
N PRO A 349 -15.75 16.29 -15.39
CA PRO A 349 -16.54 17.53 -15.49
C PRO A 349 -15.70 18.81 -15.29
N ASN A 350 -14.58 18.72 -14.56
CA ASN A 350 -13.73 19.87 -14.23
C ASN A 350 -12.27 19.66 -14.65
N ALA A 351 -11.96 19.77 -15.96
CA ALA A 351 -10.56 19.85 -16.38
C ALA A 351 -9.89 21.12 -15.83
N ARG A 352 -8.61 21.00 -15.50
CA ARG A 352 -7.75 22.16 -15.21
C ARG A 352 -7.47 22.89 -16.52
N ILE A 353 -7.30 24.22 -16.46
CA ILE A 353 -7.06 25.06 -17.63
C ILE A 353 -5.81 24.62 -18.42
N GLU A 354 -4.81 24.09 -17.72
CA GLU A 354 -3.56 23.57 -18.29
C GLU A 354 -3.72 22.29 -19.14
N ALA A 355 -4.90 21.65 -19.09
CA ALA A 355 -5.22 20.47 -19.92
C ALA A 355 -6.34 20.74 -20.94
N LEU A 356 -6.94 21.93 -20.92
CA LEU A 356 -8.19 22.20 -21.63
C LEU A 356 -8.03 22.06 -23.15
N GLY A 357 -6.91 22.51 -23.70
CA GLY A 357 -6.59 22.40 -25.13
C GLY A 357 -6.36 20.95 -25.56
N SER A 358 -5.53 20.21 -24.81
CA SER A 358 -5.28 18.78 -25.06
C SER A 358 -6.56 17.96 -25.02
N ARG A 359 -7.44 18.27 -24.08
CA ARG A 359 -8.73 17.62 -23.95
C ARG A 359 -9.69 17.96 -25.09
N ALA A 360 -9.85 19.24 -25.43
CA ALA A 360 -10.75 19.65 -26.52
C ALA A 360 -10.36 18.95 -27.83
N HIS A 361 -9.06 18.89 -28.12
CA HIS A 361 -8.58 18.21 -29.32
C HIS A 361 -8.74 16.68 -29.24
N TRP A 362 -8.39 16.07 -28.10
CA TRP A 362 -8.58 14.62 -27.90
C TRP A 362 -10.04 14.20 -28.04
N GLU A 363 -10.98 14.99 -27.52
CA GLU A 363 -12.41 14.74 -27.68
C GLU A 363 -12.86 14.84 -29.15
N ALA A 364 -12.32 15.82 -29.90
CA ALA A 364 -12.58 15.94 -31.33
C ALA A 364 -12.05 14.74 -32.13
N GLU A 365 -10.81 14.32 -31.88
CA GLU A 365 -10.21 13.13 -32.52
C GLU A 365 -11.00 11.87 -32.17
N ARG A 366 -11.42 11.72 -30.91
CA ARG A 366 -12.21 10.58 -30.44
C ARG A 366 -13.60 10.53 -31.07
N ALA A 367 -14.26 11.68 -31.26
CA ALA A 367 -15.58 11.76 -31.88
C ALA A 367 -15.54 11.30 -33.35
N VAL A 368 -14.46 11.63 -34.06
CA VAL A 368 -14.25 11.25 -35.47
C VAL A 368 -13.56 9.89 -35.62
N ARG A 369 -12.94 9.38 -34.56
CA ARG A 369 -12.10 8.16 -34.54
C ARG A 369 -10.96 8.17 -35.56
N GLN A 370 -10.41 9.36 -35.81
CA GLN A 370 -9.31 9.58 -36.75
C GLN A 370 -8.42 10.71 -36.24
N ARG A 371 -7.15 10.66 -36.65
CA ARG A 371 -6.17 11.70 -36.30
C ARG A 371 -6.52 13.01 -37.01
N LEU A 372 -6.53 14.13 -36.29
CA LEU A 372 -6.83 15.45 -36.83
C LEU A 372 -5.55 16.30 -36.81
N PRO A 373 -4.86 16.50 -37.94
CA PRO A 373 -3.60 17.24 -37.96
C PRO A 373 -3.75 18.72 -37.63
N ARG A 374 -4.96 19.27 -37.78
CA ARG A 374 -5.27 20.66 -37.41
C ARG A 374 -5.82 20.69 -35.97
N PRO A 375 -5.21 21.46 -35.06
CA PRO A 375 -5.73 21.64 -33.70
C PRO A 375 -7.19 22.07 -33.71
N ARG A 376 -7.99 21.48 -32.81
CA ARG A 376 -9.40 21.78 -32.61
C ARG A 376 -9.59 22.31 -31.18
N MET A 377 -9.79 23.61 -31.06
CA MET A 377 -9.84 24.35 -29.79
C MET A 377 -11.18 25.03 -29.53
N GLU A 378 -12.16 24.85 -30.42
CA GLU A 378 -13.44 25.55 -30.39
C GLU A 378 -14.16 25.34 -29.04
N MET A 379 -14.18 24.10 -28.55
CA MET A 379 -14.75 23.78 -27.24
C MET A 379 -14.01 24.43 -26.06
N ALA A 380 -12.67 24.48 -26.13
CA ALA A 380 -11.85 25.09 -25.08
C ALA A 380 -12.05 26.62 -25.05
N MET A 381 -12.03 27.25 -26.23
CA MET A 381 -12.26 28.69 -26.38
C MET A 381 -13.64 29.09 -25.91
N GLU A 382 -14.68 28.32 -26.26
CA GLU A 382 -16.05 28.61 -25.81
C GLU A 382 -16.16 28.50 -24.29
N ALA A 383 -15.54 27.50 -23.67
CA ALA A 383 -15.54 27.34 -22.21
C ALA A 383 -14.83 28.52 -21.49
N ILE A 384 -13.71 29.00 -22.02
CA ILE A 384 -13.01 30.18 -21.50
C ILE A 384 -13.88 31.42 -21.65
N ASN A 385 -14.40 31.67 -22.85
CA ASN A 385 -15.22 32.84 -23.16
C ASN A 385 -16.50 32.88 -22.31
N GLN A 386 -17.15 31.73 -22.09
CA GLN A 386 -18.31 31.66 -21.21
C GLN A 386 -17.96 32.05 -19.77
N ARG A 387 -16.86 31.54 -19.22
CA ARG A 387 -16.42 31.91 -17.86
C ARG A 387 -16.03 33.38 -17.74
N LEU A 388 -15.41 33.95 -18.79
CA LEU A 388 -15.10 35.37 -18.85
C LEU A 388 -16.38 36.21 -18.83
N ARG A 389 -17.38 35.88 -19.67
CA ARG A 389 -18.70 36.55 -19.67
C ARG A 389 -19.36 36.48 -18.30
N ASP A 390 -19.36 35.31 -17.67
CA ASP A 390 -19.94 35.12 -16.34
C ASP A 390 -19.23 35.94 -15.25
N ALA A 391 -17.90 36.06 -15.34
CA ALA A 391 -17.12 36.88 -14.42
C ALA A 391 -17.39 38.38 -14.61
N THR A 392 -17.44 38.85 -15.86
CA THR A 392 -17.78 40.24 -16.21
C THR A 392 -19.17 40.60 -15.72
N ASN A 393 -20.17 39.73 -15.92
CA ASN A 393 -21.54 39.93 -15.44
C ASN A 393 -21.64 40.02 -13.92
N ARG A 394 -20.70 39.40 -13.19
CA ARG A 394 -20.61 39.44 -11.72
C ARG A 394 -19.67 40.54 -11.20
N GLY A 395 -19.12 41.38 -12.07
CA GLY A 395 -18.17 42.43 -11.72
C GLY A 395 -16.85 41.92 -11.13
N ARG A 396 -16.45 40.66 -11.41
CA ARG A 396 -15.20 40.09 -10.89
C ARG A 396 -14.02 40.42 -11.79
N PRO A 397 -12.85 40.78 -11.23
CA PRO A 397 -11.65 41.00 -12.02
C PRO A 397 -11.14 39.69 -12.62
N ILE A 398 -10.50 39.76 -13.80
CA ILE A 398 -9.99 38.58 -14.53
C ILE A 398 -9.05 37.73 -13.67
N LYS A 399 -8.23 38.36 -12.84
CA LYS A 399 -7.26 37.69 -11.95
C LYS A 399 -7.90 36.77 -10.90
N GLU A 400 -9.19 36.96 -10.60
CA GLU A 400 -9.92 36.17 -9.59
C GLU A 400 -10.78 35.04 -10.18
N ILE A 401 -10.73 34.86 -11.51
CA ILE A 401 -11.50 33.82 -12.18
C ILE A 401 -10.86 32.45 -11.90
N ARG A 402 -11.66 31.51 -11.38
CA ARG A 402 -11.22 30.16 -11.02
C ARG A 402 -11.47 29.11 -12.10
#